data_AF-A0A7W0HNF8-F1
#
_entry.id   AF-A0A7W0HNF8-F1
#
_cell.length_a   1.000
_cell.length_b   1.000
_cell.length_c   1.000
_cell.angle_alpha   90.00
_cell.angle_beta   90.00
_cell.angle_gamma   90.00
#
_symmetry.space_group_name_H-M   'P 1'
#
loop_
_entity.id
_entity.type
_entity.pdbx_description
1 polymer ?
#
loop_
_entity_poly.entity_id
_entity_poly.type
_entity_poly.pdbx_seq_one_letter_code
_entity_poly.pdbx_strand_id
1 'polypeptide(L)'
;MGGVVLTTGLAVTHTAPASASTRPVQVQAAPTGTQAVTGVRTAKVTLSARAARAARQKARASKAVATAKAQLGDPYRYGGTGPGSFDCSGLVQFSWRKAGVKIPRVTHSQYARIRTKVSWRNLRPGDLMFFSGRGHVGMYVGNGRMIHSPSTGKTVRIEKLDGWRKRSFAGAVRPGG
;
A
#
# COMPACT_ATOMS: atom_id res chain seq x y z
N MET A 1 -39.82 50.94 -21.69
CA MET A 1 -41.10 51.42 -21.11
C MET A 1 -41.70 50.24 -20.37
N GLY A 2 -42.06 50.27 -19.09
CA GLY A 2 -41.88 51.29 -18.04
C GLY A 2 -42.52 50.81 -16.71
N GLY A 3 -42.12 51.37 -15.56
CA GLY A 3 -42.60 50.96 -14.21
C GLY A 3 -41.80 49.79 -13.59
N VAL A 4 -41.38 49.78 -12.31
CA VAL A 4 -41.55 50.71 -11.17
C VAL A 4 -43.02 50.83 -10.68
N VAL A 5 -43.37 50.82 -9.38
CA VAL A 5 -42.61 50.81 -8.11
C VAL A 5 -42.64 49.39 -7.45
N LEU A 6 -42.70 49.06 -6.14
CA LEU A 6 -42.79 49.78 -4.85
C LEU A 6 -42.06 49.00 -3.72
N THR A 7 -41.92 49.62 -2.55
CA THR A 7 -41.15 49.16 -1.37
C THR A 7 -41.99 48.85 -0.11
N THR A 8 -41.57 47.89 0.70
CA THR A 8 -41.72 47.81 2.18
C THR A 8 -40.73 46.73 2.68
N GLY A 9 -40.07 46.80 3.85
CA GLY A 9 -40.61 46.89 5.23
C GLY A 9 -40.61 45.47 5.83
N LEU A 10 -40.14 45.16 7.05
CA LEU A 10 -39.59 45.94 8.16
C LEU A 10 -38.54 45.10 8.90
N ALA A 11 -37.59 45.74 9.59
CA ALA A 11 -36.80 45.06 10.62
C ALA A 11 -37.57 45.05 11.95
N VAL A 12 -37.61 43.92 12.66
CA VAL A 12 -38.18 43.83 14.01
C VAL A 12 -37.21 43.14 14.95
N THR A 13 -36.54 43.93 15.79
CA THR A 13 -35.73 43.45 16.90
C THR A 13 -36.64 43.01 18.05
N HIS A 14 -36.67 41.72 18.36
CA HIS A 14 -37.29 41.20 19.58
C HIS A 14 -36.25 41.01 20.68
N THR A 15 -36.52 41.60 21.85
CA THR A 15 -35.65 41.60 23.03
C THR A 15 -36.39 40.96 24.21
N ALA A 16 -35.63 40.28 25.08
CA ALA A 16 -36.06 39.71 26.37
C ALA A 16 -37.04 38.50 26.30
N PRO A 17 -37.22 37.75 27.41
CA PRO A 17 -36.51 37.81 28.69
C PRO A 17 -35.62 36.57 28.96
N ALA A 18 -34.81 36.67 30.02
CA ALA A 18 -34.15 35.50 30.59
C ALA A 18 -35.12 34.71 31.49
N SER A 19 -35.16 33.38 31.34
CA SER A 19 -35.85 32.47 32.25
C SER A 19 -34.84 31.57 32.95
N ALA A 20 -34.75 31.68 34.27
CA ALA A 20 -33.88 30.81 35.08
C ALA A 20 -34.40 29.37 35.04
N SER A 21 -33.58 28.43 34.55
CA SER A 21 -33.91 27.01 34.50
C SER A 21 -33.11 26.25 35.56
N THR A 22 -33.72 26.03 36.72
CA THR A 22 -33.13 25.36 37.87
C THR A 22 -32.98 23.86 37.59
N ARG A 23 -31.88 23.46 36.93
CA ARG A 23 -31.57 22.04 36.73
C ARG A 23 -31.15 21.39 38.05
N PRO A 24 -31.71 20.23 38.44
CA PRO A 24 -31.28 19.51 39.63
C PRO A 24 -29.85 19.01 39.49
N VAL A 25 -29.13 18.91 40.61
CA VAL A 25 -27.78 18.36 40.68
C VAL A 25 -27.82 16.88 40.30
N GLN A 26 -27.38 16.56 39.08
CA GLN A 26 -27.13 15.18 38.68
C GLN A 26 -25.86 14.69 39.38
N VAL A 27 -26.04 13.92 40.46
CA VAL A 27 -24.97 13.15 41.09
C VAL A 27 -24.48 12.11 40.07
N GLN A 28 -23.41 12.43 39.37
CA GLN A 28 -22.73 11.47 38.50
C GLN A 28 -22.04 10.44 39.38
N ALA A 29 -22.67 9.27 39.54
CA ALA A 29 -22.00 8.10 40.07
C ALA A 29 -20.83 7.76 39.14
N ALA A 30 -19.60 8.02 39.59
CA ALA A 30 -18.41 7.73 38.83
C ALA A 30 -18.33 6.20 38.58
N PRO A 31 -17.97 5.75 37.37
CA PRO A 31 -17.78 4.32 37.10
C PRO A 31 -16.51 3.83 37.81
N THR A 32 -16.68 3.30 39.03
CA THR A 32 -15.61 2.72 39.85
C THR A 32 -14.76 1.75 39.02
N GLY A 33 -13.44 1.97 39.01
CA GLY A 33 -12.61 1.56 37.89
C GLY A 33 -12.21 0.08 37.84
N THR A 34 -12.66 -0.64 36.81
CA THR A 34 -12.17 -1.99 36.46
C THR A 34 -11.71 -2.10 35.00
N GLN A 35 -11.25 -1.00 34.37
CA GLN A 35 -10.86 -0.98 32.95
C GLN A 35 -9.35 -1.19 32.67
N ALA A 36 -8.48 -1.04 33.68
CA ALA A 36 -7.02 -1.04 33.49
C ALA A 36 -6.45 -2.39 32.96
N VAL A 37 -6.96 -3.52 33.46
CA VAL A 37 -6.43 -4.86 33.12
C VAL A 37 -6.79 -5.34 31.71
N THR A 38 -7.88 -4.82 31.12
CA THR A 38 -8.36 -5.23 29.80
C THR A 38 -7.55 -4.58 28.68
N GLY A 39 -7.25 -3.28 28.81
CA GLY A 39 -6.51 -2.51 27.79
C GLY A 39 -5.13 -3.10 27.46
N VAL A 40 -4.36 -3.46 28.50
CA VAL A 40 -3.01 -4.04 28.34
C VAL A 40 -3.04 -5.39 27.62
N ARG A 41 -4.03 -6.24 27.91
CA ARG A 41 -4.19 -7.55 27.25
C ARG A 41 -4.56 -7.39 25.77
N THR A 42 -5.51 -6.50 25.45
CA THR A 42 -5.95 -6.23 24.07
C THR A 42 -4.82 -5.59 23.23
N ALA A 43 -4.04 -4.67 23.81
CA ALA A 43 -2.84 -4.13 23.16
C ALA A 43 -1.79 -5.22 22.85
N LYS A 44 -1.51 -6.12 23.81
CA LYS A 44 -0.54 -7.20 23.63
C LYS A 44 -0.96 -8.21 22.55
N VAL A 45 -2.26 -8.54 22.46
CA VAL A 45 -2.82 -9.44 21.43
C VAL A 45 -2.82 -8.80 20.03
N THR A 46 -3.17 -7.52 19.91
CA THR A 46 -3.14 -6.83 18.59
C THR A 46 -1.71 -6.65 18.07
N LEU A 47 -0.75 -6.40 18.95
CA LEU A 47 0.68 -6.36 18.61
C LEU A 47 1.22 -7.73 18.16
N SER A 48 0.89 -8.82 18.86
CA SER A 48 1.34 -10.16 18.47
C SER A 48 0.73 -10.61 17.14
N ALA A 49 -0.56 -10.31 16.89
CA ALA A 49 -1.22 -10.54 15.61
C ALA A 49 -0.56 -9.75 14.45
N ARG A 50 -0.17 -8.49 14.70
CA ARG A 50 0.57 -7.65 13.73
C ARG A 50 1.95 -8.24 13.43
N ALA A 51 2.68 -8.69 14.45
CA ALA A 51 3.99 -9.33 14.30
C ALA A 51 3.87 -10.64 13.49
N ALA A 52 2.89 -11.49 13.80
CA ALA A 52 2.63 -12.73 13.07
C ALA A 52 2.29 -12.49 11.59
N ARG A 53 1.48 -11.46 11.27
CA ARG A 53 1.22 -11.04 9.88
C ARG A 53 2.50 -10.58 9.17
N ALA A 54 3.33 -9.77 9.83
CA ALA A 54 4.60 -9.30 9.27
C ALA A 54 5.61 -10.43 9.04
N ALA A 55 5.66 -11.43 9.93
CA ALA A 55 6.48 -12.63 9.76
C ALA A 55 6.01 -13.48 8.57
N ARG A 56 4.69 -13.72 8.44
CA ARG A 56 4.08 -14.40 7.28
C ARG A 56 4.36 -13.66 5.97
N GLN A 57 4.28 -12.32 5.97
CA GLN A 57 4.63 -11.48 4.82
C GLN A 57 6.12 -11.64 4.44
N LYS A 58 7.03 -11.60 5.41
CA LYS A 58 8.48 -11.82 5.19
C LYS A 58 8.77 -13.21 4.60
N ALA A 59 8.16 -14.27 5.14
CA ALA A 59 8.34 -15.63 4.63
C ALA A 59 7.87 -15.78 3.17
N ARG A 60 6.71 -15.23 2.84
CA ARG A 60 6.20 -15.17 1.45
C ARG A 60 7.14 -14.36 0.54
N ALA A 61 7.62 -13.21 0.99
CA ALA A 61 8.55 -12.37 0.25
C ALA A 61 9.88 -13.09 -0.05
N SER A 62 10.45 -13.81 0.94
CA SER A 62 11.62 -14.67 0.76
C SER A 62 11.37 -15.78 -0.26
N LYS A 63 10.21 -16.45 -0.23
CA LYS A 63 9.86 -17.48 -1.23
C LYS A 63 9.67 -16.88 -2.64
N ALA A 64 9.11 -15.68 -2.76
CA ALA A 64 9.00 -14.98 -4.04
C ALA A 64 10.39 -14.65 -4.61
N VAL A 65 11.30 -14.09 -3.79
CA VAL A 65 12.68 -13.80 -4.20
C VAL A 65 13.44 -15.06 -4.61
N ALA A 66 13.31 -16.16 -3.86
CA ALA A 66 13.90 -17.45 -4.23
C ALA A 66 13.33 -17.98 -5.57
N THR A 67 12.02 -17.87 -5.77
CA THR A 67 11.36 -18.28 -7.03
C THR A 67 11.88 -17.48 -8.22
N ALA A 68 12.02 -16.15 -8.11
CA ALA A 68 12.57 -15.33 -9.19
C ALA A 68 14.04 -15.66 -9.49
N LYS A 69 14.85 -15.92 -8.45
CA LYS A 69 16.26 -16.33 -8.63
C LYS A 69 16.39 -17.68 -9.36
N ALA A 70 15.45 -18.59 -9.16
CA ALA A 70 15.38 -19.87 -9.88
C ALA A 70 14.95 -19.74 -11.35
N GLN A 71 14.70 -18.53 -11.85
CA GLN A 71 14.38 -18.25 -13.26
C GLN A 71 15.44 -17.34 -13.90
N LEU A 72 16.63 -17.21 -13.29
CA LEU A 72 17.77 -16.49 -13.88
C LEU A 72 18.21 -17.18 -15.17
N GLY A 73 18.38 -16.41 -16.24
CA GLY A 73 18.67 -16.93 -17.58
C GLY A 73 17.43 -17.14 -18.46
N ASP A 74 16.22 -17.22 -17.91
CA ASP A 74 15.00 -17.41 -18.71
C ASP A 74 14.82 -16.23 -19.70
N PRO A 75 14.49 -16.47 -20.99
CA PRO A 75 14.32 -15.43 -21.98
C PRO A 75 13.12 -14.51 -21.71
N TYR A 76 13.27 -13.23 -22.09
CA TYR A 76 12.15 -12.31 -22.15
C TYR A 76 11.19 -12.73 -23.26
N ARG A 77 9.90 -12.82 -22.93
CA ARG A 77 8.81 -12.93 -23.90
C ARG A 77 7.70 -11.96 -23.50
N TYR A 78 7.29 -11.08 -24.41
CA TYR A 78 6.14 -10.21 -24.18
C TYR A 78 4.88 -11.08 -23.93
N GLY A 79 4.13 -10.79 -22.87
CA GLY A 79 3.02 -11.64 -22.45
C GLY A 79 3.41 -12.91 -21.67
N GLY A 80 4.70 -13.23 -21.54
CA GLY A 80 5.19 -14.44 -20.86
C GLY A 80 4.92 -14.45 -19.34
N THR A 81 4.42 -15.58 -18.83
CA THR A 81 3.95 -15.77 -17.43
C THR A 81 4.60 -16.96 -16.71
N GLY A 82 5.58 -17.61 -17.35
CA GLY A 82 6.38 -18.71 -16.81
C GLY A 82 5.71 -20.08 -16.74
N PRO A 83 6.50 -21.15 -16.53
CA PRO A 83 7.98 -21.15 -16.40
C PRO A 83 8.70 -20.92 -17.74
N GLY A 84 10.01 -20.67 -17.72
CA GLY A 84 10.88 -20.69 -18.90
C GLY A 84 10.77 -19.51 -19.87
N SER A 85 9.80 -18.60 -19.72
CA SER A 85 9.81 -17.29 -20.40
C SER A 85 8.89 -16.27 -19.73
N PHE A 86 9.31 -15.00 -19.71
CA PHE A 86 8.68 -13.96 -18.88
C PHE A 86 8.71 -12.55 -19.48
N ASP A 87 7.65 -11.76 -19.31
CA ASP A 87 7.81 -10.30 -19.25
C ASP A 87 8.05 -9.82 -17.80
N CYS A 88 8.41 -8.54 -17.64
CA CYS A 88 8.73 -7.95 -16.33
C CYS A 88 7.64 -8.17 -15.27
N SER A 89 6.38 -8.01 -15.64
CA SER A 89 5.21 -8.16 -14.77
C SER A 89 4.78 -9.62 -14.58
N GLY A 90 5.02 -10.47 -15.58
CA GLY A 90 4.83 -11.91 -15.52
C GLY A 90 5.79 -12.60 -14.56
N LEU A 91 7.08 -12.24 -14.55
CA LEU A 91 8.09 -12.78 -13.63
C LEU A 91 7.69 -12.55 -12.17
N VAL A 92 7.35 -11.30 -11.83
CA VAL A 92 6.97 -10.95 -10.44
C VAL A 92 5.61 -11.55 -10.07
N GLN A 93 4.68 -11.70 -11.03
CA GLN A 93 3.42 -12.39 -10.79
C GLN A 93 3.62 -13.89 -10.51
N PHE A 94 4.42 -14.59 -11.32
CA PHE A 94 4.76 -16.00 -11.12
C PHE A 94 5.43 -16.22 -9.75
N SER A 95 6.39 -15.36 -9.42
CA SER A 95 7.15 -15.41 -8.17
C SER A 95 6.25 -15.27 -6.95
N TRP A 96 5.37 -14.26 -6.93
CA TRP A 96 4.42 -14.08 -5.83
C TRP A 96 3.29 -15.13 -5.83
N ARG A 97 2.87 -15.64 -7.01
CA ARG A 97 1.93 -16.76 -7.14
C ARG A 97 2.47 -18.04 -6.49
N LYS A 98 3.73 -18.40 -6.73
CA LYS A 98 4.41 -19.53 -6.06
C LYS A 98 4.64 -19.28 -4.55
N ALA A 99 4.65 -18.03 -4.12
CA ALA A 99 4.62 -17.62 -2.70
C ALA A 99 3.20 -17.55 -2.09
N GLY A 100 2.15 -17.95 -2.81
CA GLY A 100 0.78 -17.98 -2.29
C GLY A 100 0.09 -16.60 -2.23
N VAL A 101 0.55 -15.62 -3.03
CA VAL A 101 -0.06 -14.29 -3.14
C VAL A 101 -0.43 -14.03 -4.60
N LYS A 102 -1.73 -13.95 -4.89
CA LYS A 102 -2.21 -13.53 -6.22
C LYS A 102 -1.97 -12.02 -6.38
N ILE A 103 -1.26 -11.61 -7.43
CA ILE A 103 -1.10 -10.19 -7.81
C ILE A 103 -1.58 -9.97 -9.26
N PRO A 104 -1.98 -8.74 -9.65
CA PRO A 104 -2.45 -8.44 -11.00
C PRO A 104 -1.43 -8.76 -12.09
N ARG A 105 -1.90 -8.91 -13.34
CA ARG A 105 -1.06 -9.34 -14.47
C ARG A 105 -0.13 -8.25 -15.01
N VAL A 106 -0.58 -7.00 -15.03
CA VAL A 106 0.13 -5.87 -15.66
C VAL A 106 0.64 -4.87 -14.62
N THR A 107 1.74 -4.18 -14.94
CA THR A 107 2.46 -3.27 -14.04
C THR A 107 1.58 -2.21 -13.39
N HIS A 108 0.74 -1.52 -14.18
CA HIS A 108 -0.13 -0.45 -13.68
C HIS A 108 -1.13 -0.96 -12.65
N SER A 109 -1.75 -2.12 -12.90
CA SER A 109 -2.68 -2.75 -11.96
C SER A 109 -1.96 -3.28 -10.72
N GLN A 110 -0.72 -3.79 -10.84
CA GLN A 110 0.10 -4.19 -9.70
C GLN A 110 0.38 -2.98 -8.79
N TYR A 111 0.87 -1.87 -9.35
CA TYR A 111 1.11 -0.65 -8.59
C TYR A 111 -0.17 -0.08 -7.96
N ALA A 112 -1.28 -0.05 -8.69
CA ALA A 112 -2.55 0.50 -8.19
C ALA A 112 -3.14 -0.36 -7.06
N ARG A 113 -3.42 -1.65 -7.32
CA ARG A 113 -4.25 -2.51 -6.47
C ARG A 113 -3.53 -3.04 -5.22
N ILE A 114 -2.19 -3.06 -5.20
CA ILE A 114 -1.43 -3.44 -4.00
C ILE A 114 -1.38 -2.23 -3.05
N ARG A 115 -2.09 -2.31 -1.92
CA ARG A 115 -2.35 -1.18 -1.01
C ARG A 115 -1.08 -0.62 -0.36
N THR A 116 -0.21 -1.48 0.15
CA THR A 116 1.00 -1.08 0.87
C THR A 116 2.05 -0.50 -0.06
N LYS A 117 2.14 0.84 -0.13
CA LYS A 117 3.19 1.56 -0.87
C LYS A 117 4.51 1.56 -0.08
N VAL A 118 5.63 1.72 -0.79
CA VAL A 118 6.98 1.70 -0.23
C VAL A 118 7.82 2.81 -0.87
N SER A 119 8.55 3.57 -0.05
CA SER A 119 9.53 4.57 -0.50
C SER A 119 10.90 3.92 -0.78
N TRP A 120 11.73 4.54 -1.63
CA TRP A 120 13.04 4.02 -2.02
C TRP A 120 13.95 3.63 -0.83
N ARG A 121 13.92 4.41 0.26
CA ARG A 121 14.69 4.13 1.49
C ARG A 121 14.20 2.91 2.27
N ASN A 122 12.94 2.50 2.08
CA ASN A 122 12.26 1.49 2.88
C ASN A 122 12.07 0.14 2.13
N LEU A 123 12.82 -0.08 1.05
CA LEU A 123 12.78 -1.30 0.24
C LEU A 123 13.30 -2.52 1.02
N ARG A 124 12.52 -3.61 1.01
CA ARG A 124 12.78 -4.91 1.66
C ARG A 124 12.67 -6.02 0.59
N PRO A 125 13.48 -7.09 0.65
CA PRO A 125 13.45 -8.12 -0.38
C PRO A 125 12.04 -8.66 -0.64
N GLY A 126 11.64 -8.74 -1.91
CA GLY A 126 10.30 -9.09 -2.37
C GLY A 126 9.40 -7.90 -2.74
N ASP A 127 9.71 -6.68 -2.29
CA ASP A 127 9.00 -5.47 -2.74
C ASP A 127 9.13 -5.29 -4.26
N LEU A 128 8.08 -4.77 -4.90
CA LEU A 128 8.04 -4.52 -6.34
C LEU A 128 8.25 -3.02 -6.59
N MET A 129 9.30 -2.68 -7.36
CA MET A 129 9.60 -1.31 -7.78
C MET A 129 9.20 -1.09 -9.23
N PHE A 130 8.60 0.05 -9.49
CA PHE A 130 8.11 0.44 -10.80
C PHE A 130 8.96 1.58 -11.35
N PHE A 131 9.24 1.54 -12.65
CA PHE A 131 10.13 2.49 -13.33
C PHE A 131 9.48 3.01 -14.61
N SER A 132 9.96 4.14 -15.11
CA SER A 132 9.60 4.74 -16.41
C SER A 132 8.08 4.84 -16.59
N GLY A 133 7.42 5.69 -15.80
CA GLY A 133 5.96 5.86 -15.84
C GLY A 133 5.15 4.64 -15.40
N ARG A 134 5.79 3.66 -14.74
CA ARG A 134 5.29 2.30 -14.44
C ARG A 134 5.24 1.36 -15.65
N GLY A 135 5.89 1.71 -16.76
CA GLY A 135 6.05 0.82 -17.92
C GLY A 135 6.92 -0.41 -17.64
N HIS A 136 7.76 -0.38 -16.59
CA HIS A 136 8.59 -1.51 -16.18
C HIS A 136 8.45 -1.81 -14.67
N VAL A 137 8.61 -3.08 -14.28
CA VAL A 137 8.66 -3.53 -12.88
C VAL A 137 9.83 -4.48 -12.62
N GLY A 138 10.48 -4.33 -11.47
CA GLY A 138 11.44 -5.29 -10.93
C GLY A 138 11.15 -5.59 -9.46
N MET A 139 11.69 -6.69 -8.94
CA MET A 139 11.55 -7.07 -7.53
C MET A 139 12.87 -6.87 -6.78
N TYR A 140 12.83 -6.23 -5.61
CA TYR A 140 14.03 -6.03 -4.79
C TYR A 140 14.56 -7.37 -4.27
N VAL A 141 15.87 -7.58 -4.36
CA VAL A 141 16.53 -8.79 -3.84
C VAL A 141 17.51 -8.52 -2.69
N GLY A 142 17.59 -7.27 -2.23
CA GLY A 142 18.54 -6.80 -1.21
C GLY A 142 19.73 -6.04 -1.80
N ASN A 143 20.58 -5.49 -0.93
CA ASN A 143 21.90 -4.94 -1.25
C ASN A 143 21.94 -3.95 -2.42
N GLY A 144 20.88 -3.14 -2.60
CA GLY A 144 20.79 -2.19 -3.72
C GLY A 144 20.63 -2.86 -5.08
N ARG A 145 20.04 -4.07 -5.17
CA ARG A 145 19.86 -4.83 -6.42
C ARG A 145 18.41 -5.29 -6.63
N MET A 146 18.02 -5.45 -7.88
CA MET A 146 16.69 -5.94 -8.29
C MET A 146 16.80 -7.10 -9.28
N ILE A 147 15.84 -8.03 -9.26
CA ILE A 147 15.64 -9.04 -10.31
C ILE A 147 14.47 -8.63 -11.21
N HIS A 148 14.64 -8.81 -12.52
CA HIS A 148 13.63 -8.46 -13.53
C HIS A 148 13.84 -9.22 -14.85
N SER A 149 12.78 -9.31 -15.66
CA SER A 149 12.88 -9.62 -17.10
C SER A 149 12.86 -8.29 -17.87
N PRO A 150 13.98 -7.82 -18.46
CA PRO A 150 14.13 -6.43 -18.89
C PRO A 150 13.35 -6.06 -20.17
N SER A 151 13.67 -6.69 -21.30
CA SER A 151 13.11 -6.40 -22.63
C SER A 151 13.38 -7.59 -23.57
N THR A 152 12.73 -7.60 -24.74
CA THR A 152 13.05 -8.52 -25.85
C THR A 152 14.56 -8.59 -26.12
N GLY A 153 15.05 -9.77 -26.53
CA GLY A 153 16.46 -10.04 -26.80
C GLY A 153 17.35 -10.15 -25.55
N LYS A 154 16.77 -10.23 -24.35
CA LYS A 154 17.49 -10.32 -23.06
C LYS A 154 16.84 -11.35 -22.15
N THR A 155 17.55 -11.74 -21.10
CA THR A 155 17.13 -12.76 -20.12
C THR A 155 16.84 -12.15 -18.74
N VAL A 156 16.15 -12.92 -17.90
CA VAL A 156 15.93 -12.60 -16.48
C VAL A 156 17.27 -12.51 -15.74
N ARG A 157 17.52 -11.38 -15.08
CA ARG A 157 18.83 -11.02 -14.51
C ARG A 157 18.74 -10.16 -13.25
N ILE A 158 19.83 -10.07 -12.48
CA ILE A 158 19.94 -9.21 -11.28
C ILE A 158 20.86 -8.02 -11.53
N GLU A 159 20.29 -6.82 -11.58
CA GLU A 159 21.03 -5.57 -11.82
C GLU A 159 21.10 -4.69 -10.56
N LYS A 160 22.07 -3.77 -10.52
CA LYS A 160 22.21 -2.76 -9.46
C LYS A 160 21.15 -1.66 -9.61
N LEU A 161 20.72 -1.04 -8.52
CA LEU A 161 19.88 0.16 -8.50
C LEU A 161 20.76 1.41 -8.67
N ASP A 162 21.25 1.57 -9.90
CA ASP A 162 22.06 2.71 -10.35
C ASP A 162 21.31 4.06 -10.33
N GLY A 163 22.04 5.13 -10.66
CA GLY A 163 21.50 6.49 -10.70
C GLY A 163 20.38 6.70 -11.74
N TRP A 164 20.37 5.96 -12.85
CA TRP A 164 19.30 6.03 -13.84
C TRP A 164 18.02 5.39 -13.29
N ARG A 165 18.11 4.21 -12.67
CA ARG A 165 17.01 3.56 -11.96
C ARG A 165 16.45 4.41 -10.82
N LYS A 166 17.30 5.15 -10.11
CA LYS A 166 16.87 6.10 -9.08
C LYS A 166 16.11 7.30 -9.67
N ARG A 167 16.54 7.82 -10.83
CA ARG A 167 15.87 8.91 -11.56
C ARG A 167 14.55 8.47 -12.20
N SER A 168 14.45 7.23 -12.70
CA SER A 168 13.26 6.70 -13.38
C SER A 168 12.23 6.05 -12.44
N PHE A 169 12.45 6.08 -11.12
CA PHE A 169 11.60 5.43 -10.11
C PHE A 169 10.20 6.06 -10.00
N ALA A 170 9.16 5.27 -10.29
CA ALA A 170 7.76 5.65 -10.26
C ALA A 170 7.00 5.19 -8.99
N GLY A 171 7.74 4.69 -7.98
CA GLY A 171 7.21 4.17 -6.72
C GLY A 171 7.41 2.65 -6.54
N ALA A 172 7.15 2.15 -5.33
CA ALA A 172 7.19 0.73 -5.02
C ALA A 172 6.01 0.27 -4.15
N VAL A 173 5.74 -1.03 -4.13
CA VAL A 173 4.67 -1.66 -3.33
C VAL A 173 5.15 -2.96 -2.66
N ARG A 174 4.48 -3.35 -1.57
CA ARG A 174 4.79 -4.55 -0.78
C ARG A 174 3.63 -5.56 -0.83
N PRO A 175 3.73 -6.65 -1.62
CA PRO A 175 2.70 -7.67 -1.67
C PRO A 175 2.62 -8.51 -0.38
N GLY A 176 1.47 -9.14 -0.17
CA GLY A 176 1.28 -10.21 0.82
C GLY A 176 1.20 -9.79 2.29
N GLY A 177 1.06 -8.49 2.57
CA GLY A 177 0.71 -7.94 3.90
C GLY A 177 -0.79 -7.86 4.14
#